data_AF-D0A5S3-F1
#
_entry.id   AF-D0A5S3-F1
#
_cell.length_a   1.000
_cell.length_b   1.000
_cell.length_c   1.000
_cell.angle_alpha   90.00
_cell.angle_beta   90.00
_cell.angle_gamma   90.00
#
_symmetry.space_group_name_H-M   'P 1'
#
loop_
_entity.id
_entity.type
_entity.pdbx_description
1 polymer ?
#
loop_
_entity_poly.entity_id
_entity_poly.type
_entity_poly.pdbx_seq_one_letter_code
_entity_poly.pdbx_strand_id
1 'polypeptide(L)'
;MSAKMCHVVMFALDATKFAANLPGSELQRHLKLLRETVPGLLEINMGPTGTDLFPGYVDCSGGFTHCLVSKHTDVKALQEYVAHPNHVTFAELLKASYSKPPIRVDFELKE
;
A
#
# COMPACT_ATOMS: atom_id res chain seq x y z
N MET A 1 16.93 -4.67 12.05
CA MET A 1 16.54 -3.33 12.51
C MET A 1 15.05 -3.36 12.81
N SER A 2 14.58 -2.72 13.89
CA SER A 2 13.14 -2.63 14.19
C SER A 2 12.48 -1.55 13.34
N ALA A 3 11.19 -1.72 13.03
CA ALA A 3 10.41 -0.72 12.32
C ALA A 3 10.05 0.43 13.27
N LYS A 4 10.31 1.68 12.85
CA LYS A 4 9.94 2.87 13.62
C LYS A 4 8.84 3.69 12.95
N MET A 5 8.62 3.50 11.65
CA MET A 5 7.58 4.20 10.90
C MET A 5 6.66 3.21 10.21
N CYS A 6 5.36 3.46 10.29
CA CYS A 6 4.33 2.76 9.55
C CYS A 6 3.66 3.72 8.58
N HIS A 7 3.51 3.28 7.33
CA HIS A 7 2.79 3.97 6.26
C HIS A 7 1.64 3.09 5.82
N VAL A 8 0.41 3.57 6.01
CA VAL A 8 -0.84 2.86 5.68
C VAL A 8 -1.61 3.68 4.66
N VAL A 9 -2.08 3.02 3.60
CA VAL A 9 -2.92 3.64 2.58
C VAL A 9 -4.14 2.76 2.31
N MET A 10 -5.32 3.35 2.44
CA MET A 10 -6.58 2.75 2.06
C MET A 10 -6.98 3.29 0.70
N PHE A 11 -7.21 2.38 -0.25
CA PHE A 11 -7.60 2.71 -1.61
C PHE A 11 -9.02 2.29 -1.90
N ALA A 12 -9.74 3.13 -2.63
CA ALA A 12 -10.94 2.72 -3.33
C ALA A 12 -10.59 2.66 -4.81
N LEU A 13 -10.44 1.43 -5.31
CA LEU A 13 -10.00 1.15 -6.68
C LEU A 13 -11.19 0.73 -7.52
N ASP A 14 -11.28 1.30 -8.72
CA ASP A 14 -12.14 0.80 -9.78
C ASP A 14 -11.56 -0.52 -10.32
N ALA A 15 -12.35 -1.59 -10.27
CA ALA A 15 -11.88 -2.93 -10.59
C ALA A 15 -11.41 -3.06 -12.05
N THR A 16 -12.09 -2.39 -12.98
CA THR A 16 -11.74 -2.43 -14.41
C THR A 16 -10.45 -1.69 -14.68
N LYS A 17 -10.28 -0.48 -14.14
CA LYS A 17 -9.03 0.29 -14.27
C LYS A 17 -7.87 -0.39 -13.57
N PHE A 18 -8.10 -0.95 -12.38
CA PHE A 18 -7.07 -1.65 -11.63
C PHE A 18 -6.57 -2.88 -12.38
N ALA A 19 -7.47 -3.71 -12.93
CA ALA A 19 -7.10 -4.86 -13.73
C ALA A 19 -6.36 -4.49 -15.03
N ALA A 20 -6.71 -3.34 -15.63
CA ALA A 20 -6.02 -2.84 -16.83
C ALA A 20 -4.61 -2.30 -16.54
N ASN A 21 -4.44 -1.58 -15.43
CA ASN A 21 -3.15 -0.95 -15.07
C ASN A 21 -2.19 -1.92 -14.37
N LEU A 22 -2.71 -2.90 -13.63
CA LEU A 22 -1.94 -3.88 -12.86
C LEU A 22 -2.46 -5.31 -13.15
N PRO A 23 -2.33 -5.81 -14.39
CA PRO A 23 -2.84 -7.12 -14.77
C PRO A 23 -2.05 -8.27 -14.14
N GLY A 24 -2.73 -9.40 -13.91
CA GLY A 24 -2.08 -10.65 -13.51
C GLY A 24 -1.22 -10.51 -12.25
N SER A 25 0.10 -10.74 -12.39
CA SER A 25 1.07 -10.71 -11.29
C SER A 25 1.83 -9.39 -11.16
N GLU A 26 1.42 -8.35 -11.89
CA GLU A 26 2.14 -7.06 -11.90
C GLU A 26 2.15 -6.37 -10.54
N LEU A 27 1.06 -6.47 -9.77
CA LEU A 27 1.04 -5.98 -8.38
C LEU A 27 2.17 -6.62 -7.55
N GLN A 28 2.27 -7.95 -7.58
CA GLN A 28 3.26 -8.70 -6.84
C GLN A 28 4.68 -8.39 -7.33
N ARG A 29 4.86 -8.18 -8.63
CA ARG A 29 6.13 -7.75 -9.24
C ARG A 29 6.57 -6.39 -8.69
N HIS A 30 5.67 -5.41 -8.66
CA HIS A 30 5.96 -4.07 -8.11
C HIS A 30 6.29 -4.14 -6.60
N LEU A 31 5.49 -4.87 -5.81
CA LEU A 31 5.76 -5.02 -4.38
C LEU A 31 7.11 -5.70 -4.12
N LYS A 32 7.45 -6.76 -4.87
CA LYS A 32 8.74 -7.44 -4.77
C LYS A 32 9.88 -6.49 -5.12
N LEU A 33 9.78 -5.79 -6.24
CA LEU A 33 10.79 -4.83 -6.69
C LEU A 33 11.05 -3.74 -5.64
N LEU A 34 9.99 -3.22 -5.00
CA LEU A 34 10.14 -2.23 -3.93
C LEU A 34 10.91 -2.79 -2.72
N ARG A 35 10.58 -4.01 -2.28
CA ARG A 35 11.31 -4.68 -1.19
C ARG A 35 12.80 -4.86 -1.51
N GLU A 36 13.13 -5.13 -2.76
CA GLU A 36 14.51 -5.40 -3.17
C GLU A 36 15.33 -4.12 -3.42
N THR A 37 14.68 -2.99 -3.72
CA THR A 37 15.38 -1.78 -4.21
C THR A 37 15.30 -0.57 -3.28
N VAL A 38 14.29 -0.47 -2.41
CA VAL A 38 14.13 0.70 -1.54
C VAL A 38 14.93 0.52 -0.25
N PRO A 39 15.94 1.36 0.03
CA PRO A 39 16.68 1.30 1.28
C PRO A 39 15.78 1.59 2.50
N GLY A 40 15.97 0.84 3.59
CA GLY A 40 15.23 1.07 4.84
C GLY A 40 13.76 0.63 4.83
N LEU A 41 13.24 0.12 3.71
CA LEU A 41 11.93 -0.53 3.65
C LEU A 41 12.04 -1.95 4.22
N LEU A 42 11.32 -2.22 5.32
CA LEU A 42 11.37 -3.51 6.02
C LEU A 42 10.26 -4.45 5.58
N GLU A 43 9.08 -3.89 5.31
CA GLU A 43 7.89 -4.63 4.92
C GLU A 43 7.05 -3.75 4.01
N ILE A 44 6.43 -4.34 2.99
CA ILE A 44 5.36 -3.72 2.21
C ILE A 44 4.39 -4.82 1.81
N ASN A 45 3.09 -4.60 1.97
CA ASN A 45 2.04 -5.52 1.59
C ASN A 45 0.86 -4.71 1.06
N MET A 46 0.17 -5.23 0.05
CA MET A 46 -1.08 -4.68 -0.43
C MET A 46 -2.05 -5.81 -0.75
N GLY A 47 -3.32 -5.63 -0.41
CA GLY A 47 -4.36 -6.64 -0.66
C GLY A 47 -5.77 -6.07 -0.57
N PRO A 48 -6.78 -6.87 -0.95
CA PRO A 48 -8.17 -6.47 -0.88
C PRO A 48 -8.64 -6.36 0.58
N THR A 49 -9.61 -5.48 0.83
CA THR A 49 -10.28 -5.38 2.12
C THR A 49 -11.15 -6.62 2.36
N GLY A 50 -11.03 -7.22 3.54
CA GLY A 50 -11.93 -8.29 3.96
C GLY A 50 -13.23 -7.72 4.52
N THR A 51 -14.38 -8.20 4.05
CA THR A 51 -15.72 -7.73 4.47
C THR A 51 -16.53 -8.78 5.22
N ASP A 52 -16.05 -10.03 5.26
CA ASP A 52 -16.73 -11.16 5.92
C ASP A 52 -15.67 -12.16 6.44
N LEU A 53 -14.84 -11.71 7.36
CA LEU A 53 -13.68 -12.49 7.83
C LEU A 53 -14.02 -13.56 8.86
N PHE A 54 -15.10 -13.36 9.62
CA PHE A 54 -15.59 -14.31 10.63
C PHE A 54 -17.08 -14.07 10.93
N PRO A 55 -17.82 -15.04 11.51
CA PRO A 55 -19.22 -14.87 11.81
C PRO A 55 -19.49 -13.64 12.70
N GLY A 56 -20.36 -12.74 12.23
CA GLY A 56 -20.67 -11.48 12.92
C GLY A 56 -19.66 -10.36 12.66
N TYR A 57 -18.77 -10.49 11.67
CA TYR A 57 -17.90 -9.41 11.23
C TYR A 57 -18.72 -8.20 10.77
N VAL A 58 -18.41 -7.04 11.32
CA VAL A 58 -19.02 -5.78 10.91
C VAL A 58 -18.06 -5.09 9.94
N ASP A 59 -18.49 -4.94 8.70
CA ASP A 59 -17.72 -4.20 7.70
C ASP A 59 -17.66 -2.71 8.05
N CYS A 60 -16.44 -2.27 8.41
CA CYS A 60 -16.12 -0.88 8.69
C CYS A 60 -15.19 -0.27 7.63
N SER A 61 -15.09 -0.89 6.45
CA SER A 61 -14.18 -0.47 5.37
C SER A 61 -14.49 0.90 4.79
N GLY A 62 -15.72 1.43 4.97
CA GLY A 62 -16.14 2.70 4.39
C GLY A 62 -16.07 2.71 2.85
N GLY A 63 -16.20 1.54 2.22
CA GLY A 63 -16.10 1.36 0.78
C GLY A 63 -14.68 1.48 0.21
N PHE A 64 -13.64 1.40 1.04
CA PHE A 64 -12.27 1.22 0.58
C PHE A 64 -12.03 -0.26 0.26
N THR A 65 -11.53 -0.53 -0.94
CA THR A 65 -11.46 -1.89 -1.51
C THR A 65 -10.11 -2.56 -1.30
N HIS A 66 -9.05 -1.80 -1.06
CA HIS A 66 -7.71 -2.34 -0.82
C HIS A 66 -6.98 -1.55 0.27
N CYS A 67 -6.02 -2.21 0.92
CA CYS A 67 -5.12 -1.59 1.88
C CYS A 67 -3.67 -1.91 1.50
N LEU A 68 -2.78 -0.91 1.59
CA LEU A 68 -1.34 -1.07 1.55
C LEU A 68 -0.76 -0.69 2.90
N VAL A 69 0.11 -1.54 3.43
CA VAL A 69 0.87 -1.27 4.65
C VAL A 69 2.34 -1.43 4.35
N SER A 70 3.15 -0.46 4.73
CA SER A 70 4.61 -0.56 4.70
C SER A 70 5.24 -0.09 5.99
N LYS A 71 6.40 -0.68 6.32
CA LYS A 71 7.16 -0.38 7.53
C LYS A 71 8.58 0.02 7.16
N HIS A 72 9.09 1.04 7.82
CA HIS A 72 10.39 1.65 7.53
C HIS A 72 11.22 1.75 8.80
N THR A 73 12.55 1.76 8.64
CA THR A 73 13.49 1.87 9.77
C THR A 73 13.37 3.18 10.52
N ASP A 74 13.01 4.28 9.84
CA ASP A 74 12.80 5.62 10.38
C ASP A 74 12.08 6.54 9.36
N VAL A 75 11.92 7.82 9.71
CA VAL A 75 11.29 8.84 8.86
C VAL A 75 12.10 9.09 7.58
N LYS A 76 13.43 8.99 7.63
CA LYS A 76 14.30 9.21 6.46
C LYS A 76 14.10 8.10 5.43
N ALA A 77 14.02 6.85 5.87
CA ALA A 77 13.68 5.71 5.01
C ALA A 77 12.30 5.87 4.35
N LEU A 78 11.30 6.38 5.08
CA LEU A 78 9.99 6.70 4.50
C LEU A 78 10.10 7.79 3.41
N GLN A 79 10.92 8.83 3.62
CA GLN A 79 11.17 9.86 2.60
C GLN A 79 11.85 9.27 1.36
N GLU A 80 12.85 8.40 1.55
CA GLU A 80 13.52 7.68 0.45
C GLU A 80 12.53 6.81 -0.32
N TYR A 81 11.65 6.08 0.37
CA TYR A 81 10.57 5.31 -0.24
C TYR A 81 9.65 6.18 -1.10
N VAL A 82 9.16 7.30 -0.57
CA VAL A 82 8.22 8.18 -1.27
C VAL A 82 8.83 8.73 -2.57
N ALA A 83 10.11 9.08 -2.55
CA ALA A 83 10.83 9.63 -3.70
C ALA A 83 11.37 8.56 -4.66
N HIS A 84 11.36 7.28 -4.29
CA HIS A 84 11.99 6.23 -5.08
C HIS A 84 11.30 6.05 -6.45
N PRO A 85 12.03 5.99 -7.58
CA PRO A 85 11.43 5.88 -8.91
C PRO A 85 10.45 4.72 -9.06
N ASN A 86 10.81 3.53 -8.55
CA ASN A 86 9.92 2.36 -8.59
C ASN A 86 8.63 2.57 -7.77
N HIS A 87 8.68 3.37 -6.69
CA HIS A 87 7.49 3.71 -5.91
C HIS A 87 6.63 4.72 -6.66
N VAL A 88 7.22 5.75 -7.25
CA VAL A 88 6.51 6.76 -8.05
C VAL A 88 5.75 6.09 -9.19
N THR A 89 6.42 5.24 -9.98
CA THR A 89 5.77 4.48 -11.06
C THR A 89 4.60 3.64 -10.55
N PHE A 90 4.78 2.94 -9.42
CA PHE A 90 3.71 2.13 -8.84
C PHE A 90 2.53 2.99 -8.33
N ALA A 91 2.81 4.11 -7.69
CA ALA A 91 1.82 5.05 -7.18
C ALA A 91 1.00 5.68 -8.32
N GLU A 92 1.61 5.97 -9.48
CA GLU A 92 0.92 6.47 -10.67
C GLU A 92 -0.08 5.46 -11.23
N LEU A 93 0.30 4.18 -11.31
CA LEU A 93 -0.60 3.10 -11.74
C LEU A 93 -1.80 2.95 -10.79
N LEU A 94 -1.57 3.03 -9.48
CA LEU A 94 -2.64 3.03 -8.49
C LEU A 94 -3.53 4.26 -8.64
N LYS A 95 -2.96 5.45 -8.81
CA LYS A 95 -3.69 6.71 -8.99
C LYS A 95 -4.59 6.68 -10.23
N ALA A 96 -4.12 6.10 -11.33
CA ALA A 96 -4.92 5.88 -12.52
C ALA A 96 -6.10 4.92 -12.31
N SER A 97 -6.11 4.18 -11.20
CA SER A 97 -7.12 3.18 -10.84
C SER A 97 -8.11 3.65 -9.77
N TYR A 98 -7.98 4.88 -9.25
CA TYR A 98 -8.85 5.36 -8.16
C TYR A 98 -10.31 5.56 -8.62
N SER A 99 -11.25 5.13 -7.77
CA SER A 99 -12.67 5.51 -7.84
C SER A 99 -12.98 6.72 -6.94
N LYS A 100 -12.21 6.90 -5.85
CA LYS A 100 -12.18 8.11 -5.02
C LYS A 100 -10.77 8.31 -4.42
N PRO A 101 -10.45 9.52 -3.91
CA PRO A 101 -9.14 9.77 -3.30
C PRO A 101 -8.81 8.78 -2.17
N PRO A 102 -7.54 8.34 -2.06
CA PRO A 102 -7.12 7.42 -1.00
C PRO A 102 -7.00 8.14 0.35
N ILE A 103 -7.04 7.38 1.43
CA ILE A 103 -6.67 7.85 2.77
C ILE A 103 -5.28 7.33 3.08
N ARG A 104 -4.36 8.21 3.48
CA ARG A 104 -3.00 7.86 3.92
C ARG A 104 -2.83 8.26 5.37
N VAL A 105 -2.24 7.37 6.16
CA VAL A 105 -1.82 7.63 7.54
C VAL A 105 -0.37 7.18 7.72
N ASP A 106 0.44 8.09 8.23
CA ASP A 106 1.85 7.86 8.56
C ASP A 106 2.02 8.08 10.05
N PHE A 107 2.61 7.12 10.77
CA PHE A 107 2.79 7.23 12.22
C PHE A 107 4.03 6.48 12.72
N GLU A 108 4.55 6.94 13.84
CA GLU A 108 5.64 6.28 14.56
C GLU A 108 5.11 5.04 15.28
N LEU A 109 5.83 3.93 15.14
CA LEU A 109 5.63 2.73 15.95
C LEU A 109 6.37 2.93 17.28
N LYS A 110 5.60 3.02 18.38
CA LYS A 110 6.12 3.07 19.74
C LYS A 110 5.80 1.72 20.40
N GLU A 111 6.84 1.08 20.94
CA GLU A 111 6.71 -0.12 21.79
C GLU A 111 6.02 0.23 23.12
#